data_AF-A0A432Y568-F1
#
_entry.id   AF-A0A432Y568-F1
#
_cell.length_a   1.000
_cell.length_b   1.000
_cell.length_c   1.000
_cell.angle_alpha   90.00
_cell.angle_beta   90.00
_cell.angle_gamma   90.00
#
_symmetry.space_group_name_H-M   'P 1'
#
loop_
_entity.id
_entity.type
_entity.pdbx_description
1 polymer ?
#
loop_
_entity_poly.entity_id
_entity_poly.type
_entity_poly.pdbx_seq_one_letter_code
_entity_poly.pdbx_strand_id
1 'polypeptide(L)'
;MRVKRVRLNKHNVNKAKLALATAALLVNGLSWAQMTSVDGAMGYNPFAQAAQTTTCEAGDEIISVWLPQQGAEIAKSVLQRWQSHPLARLSDCLEPRYYTTAASLQCTASGERQHMRCDLPLLPHEVTQRHIVFTQAEIASASTTQMVLPLTAQLSVFAHEMAHWLGFADEYEMSPSLAQHYCSGRYNHPSLNVVTTQQQELSSAQLKQLWRRLPWRDAVSDWRILGQQQADGYWRLGSAKDSDVGLFASKTCAGVAGVYSWKPVARLTAMEYHDVNYWPAVYLETALKLQRRSGLRDHNNWAE
;
A
#
# COMPACT_ATOMS: atom_id res chain seq x y z
N MET A 1 23.45 -28.13 52.66
CA MET A 1 24.52 -28.94 52.01
C MET A 1 25.10 -28.17 50.83
N ARG A 2 26.40 -28.37 50.57
CA ARG A 2 27.36 -27.46 49.92
C ARG A 2 27.13 -27.11 48.44
N VAL A 3 27.49 -25.87 48.14
CA VAL A 3 27.78 -25.22 46.84
C VAL A 3 28.87 -25.96 46.05
N LYS A 4 28.75 -25.99 44.71
CA LYS A 4 29.92 -25.94 43.80
C LYS A 4 29.66 -25.03 42.59
N ARG A 5 30.28 -23.85 42.64
CA ARG A 5 30.61 -23.01 41.47
C ARG A 5 31.79 -23.65 40.74
N VAL A 6 31.79 -23.59 39.42
CA VAL A 6 33.00 -23.77 38.61
C VAL A 6 33.30 -22.43 37.93
N ARG A 7 34.47 -21.88 38.27
CA ARG A 7 35.16 -20.76 37.63
C ARG A 7 36.58 -21.24 37.39
N LEU A 8 37.06 -21.16 36.16
CA LEU A 8 38.48 -21.16 35.74
C LEU A 8 38.47 -20.71 34.27
N ASN A 9 39.44 -20.00 33.70
CA ASN A 9 40.22 -18.85 34.13
C ASN A 9 40.76 -18.21 32.82
N LYS A 10 41.10 -16.92 32.86
CA LYS A 10 41.67 -16.15 31.74
C LYS A 10 43.10 -16.59 31.39
N HIS A 11 43.43 -16.61 30.09
CA HIS A 11 44.65 -16.04 29.46
C HIS A 11 45.06 -16.82 28.19
N ASN A 12 44.96 -16.18 27.02
CA ASN A 12 46.16 -15.90 26.21
C ASN A 12 45.83 -14.93 25.07
N VAL A 13 46.36 -13.71 25.20
CA VAL A 13 46.50 -12.69 24.17
C VAL A 13 47.93 -12.82 23.68
N ASN A 14 48.15 -13.11 22.38
CA ASN A 14 49.09 -12.38 21.52
C ASN A 14 49.45 -13.12 20.22
N LYS A 15 49.42 -12.33 19.13
CA LYS A 15 50.36 -12.32 18.00
C LYS A 15 50.35 -13.49 17.01
N ALA A 16 49.76 -13.22 15.85
CA ALA A 16 50.44 -13.42 14.56
C ALA A 16 49.92 -12.40 13.53
N LYS A 17 50.74 -11.38 13.22
CA LYS A 17 50.66 -10.54 12.03
C LYS A 17 51.67 -11.09 11.01
N LEU A 18 51.32 -10.97 9.72
CA LEU A 18 52.13 -10.95 8.47
C LEU A 18 51.46 -11.89 7.43
N ALA A 19 51.33 -11.58 6.14
CA ALA A 19 51.87 -10.48 5.33
C ALA A 19 51.01 -10.27 4.06
N LEU A 20 51.00 -9.02 3.57
CA LEU A 20 50.68 -8.68 2.18
C LEU A 20 51.90 -8.98 1.29
N ALA A 21 51.65 -9.47 0.08
CA ALA A 21 52.46 -9.26 -1.12
C ALA A 21 51.57 -9.53 -2.35
N THR A 22 51.07 -8.49 -3.05
CA THR A 22 51.60 -7.98 -4.33
C THR A 22 51.93 -9.04 -5.39
N ALA A 23 51.08 -9.12 -6.42
CA ALA A 23 51.47 -9.53 -7.76
C ALA A 23 50.57 -8.80 -8.78
N ALA A 24 51.07 -7.68 -9.31
CA ALA A 24 50.60 -7.08 -10.54
C ALA A 24 51.72 -7.24 -11.57
N LEU A 25 51.45 -7.93 -12.66
CA LEU A 25 52.30 -7.96 -13.85
C LEU A 25 51.41 -7.78 -15.06
N LEU A 26 51.75 -6.71 -15.78
CA LEU A 26 51.24 -6.24 -17.06
C LEU A 26 51.34 -7.33 -18.13
N VAL A 27 50.56 -7.19 -19.21
CA VAL A 27 51.08 -6.90 -20.56
C VAL A 27 49.98 -7.02 -21.64
N ASN A 28 49.94 -5.96 -22.46
CA ASN A 28 49.47 -5.81 -23.85
C ASN A 28 47.98 -5.77 -24.20
N GLY A 29 47.62 -4.61 -24.74
CA GLY A 29 46.42 -4.41 -25.55
C GLY A 29 46.56 -4.97 -26.95
N LEU A 30 45.41 -5.13 -27.60
CA LEU A 30 45.21 -5.25 -29.03
C LEU A 30 43.80 -4.73 -29.33
N SER A 31 43.74 -3.67 -30.12
CA SER A 31 42.53 -3.16 -30.76
C SER A 31 42.13 -4.10 -31.88
N TRP A 32 40.89 -4.61 -31.86
CA TRP A 32 40.21 -5.18 -33.02
C TRP A 32 38.79 -4.63 -33.11
N ALA A 33 38.42 -4.32 -34.35
CA ALA A 33 37.20 -3.67 -34.78
C ALA A 33 35.94 -4.54 -34.65
N GLN A 34 34.81 -3.85 -34.61
CA GLN A 34 33.50 -4.17 -35.20
C GLN A 34 33.07 -5.65 -35.29
N MET A 35 31.98 -5.98 -34.57
CA MET A 35 30.98 -6.95 -35.03
C MET A 35 29.58 -6.59 -34.49
N THR A 36 28.79 -5.99 -35.39
CA THR A 36 27.35 -6.19 -35.67
C THR A 36 26.38 -6.68 -34.58
N SER A 37 25.42 -5.80 -34.30
CA SER A 37 23.97 -5.97 -34.05
C SER A 37 23.38 -7.39 -33.92
N VAL A 38 22.55 -7.58 -32.88
CA VAL A 38 21.20 -8.16 -33.00
C VAL A 38 20.26 -7.52 -31.96
N ASP A 39 19.28 -6.75 -32.47
CA ASP A 39 17.94 -6.48 -31.93
C ASP A 39 17.73 -6.29 -30.42
N GLY A 40 17.97 -5.07 -29.96
CA GLY A 40 17.33 -4.53 -28.75
C GLY A 40 15.92 -4.05 -29.09
N ALA A 41 14.92 -4.82 -28.67
CA ALA A 41 13.52 -4.41 -28.71
C ALA A 41 13.35 -3.05 -28.00
N MET A 42 13.05 -2.02 -28.80
CA MET A 42 12.63 -0.72 -28.32
C MET A 42 11.34 -0.88 -27.53
N GLY A 43 11.46 -0.91 -26.19
CA GLY A 43 10.35 -0.69 -25.29
C GLY A 43 9.84 0.73 -25.46
N TYR A 44 8.94 0.93 -26.41
CA TYR A 44 8.09 2.12 -26.48
C TYR A 44 7.29 2.17 -25.18
N ASN A 45 7.61 3.13 -24.31
CA ASN A 45 6.79 3.50 -23.17
C ASN A 45 5.87 4.65 -23.61
N PRO A 46 4.59 4.41 -23.95
CA PRO A 46 3.70 5.46 -24.45
C PRO A 46 3.24 6.44 -23.34
N PHE A 47 3.76 6.34 -22.12
CA PHE A 47 3.36 7.18 -20.98
C PHE A 47 4.44 8.17 -20.50
N ALA A 48 5.47 8.44 -21.29
CA ALA A 48 6.32 9.62 -21.06
C ALA A 48 5.59 10.90 -21.50
N GLN A 49 4.43 11.18 -20.91
CA GLN A 49 3.82 12.49 -20.97
C GLN A 49 4.58 13.39 -20.00
N ALA A 50 5.03 14.55 -20.50
CA ALA A 50 5.63 15.60 -19.70
C ALA A 50 4.77 15.84 -18.45
N ALA A 51 5.41 15.95 -17.29
CA ALA A 51 4.76 16.22 -16.01
C ALA A 51 3.87 17.46 -16.17
N GLN A 52 2.57 17.24 -16.32
CA GLN A 52 1.59 18.30 -16.26
C GLN A 52 1.65 18.83 -14.84
N THR A 53 1.86 20.14 -14.69
CA THR A 53 1.64 20.82 -13.43
C THR A 53 0.15 20.77 -13.19
N THR A 54 -0.31 19.77 -12.44
CA THR A 54 -1.73 19.61 -12.15
C THR A 54 -2.17 20.76 -11.27
N THR A 55 -2.84 21.75 -11.86
CA THR A 55 -3.60 22.75 -11.12
C THR A 55 -4.93 22.10 -10.73
N CYS A 56 -5.31 22.20 -9.45
CA CYS A 56 -6.60 21.74 -8.98
C CYS A 56 -7.74 22.29 -9.86
N GLU A 57 -8.55 21.40 -10.42
CA GLU A 57 -9.72 21.78 -11.21
C GLU A 57 -10.89 22.17 -10.28
N ALA A 58 -11.84 22.93 -10.84
CA ALA A 58 -13.03 23.32 -10.10
C ALA A 58 -13.86 22.08 -9.73
N GLY A 59 -13.91 21.75 -8.43
CA GLY A 59 -14.65 20.61 -7.90
C GLY A 59 -13.77 19.45 -7.42
N ASP A 60 -12.45 19.58 -7.53
CA ASP A 60 -11.50 18.65 -6.89
C ASP A 60 -11.53 18.79 -5.37
N GLU A 61 -11.26 17.68 -4.69
CA GLU A 61 -11.01 17.71 -3.25
C GLU A 61 -9.61 18.27 -3.01
N ILE A 62 -9.53 19.44 -2.38
CA ILE A 62 -8.26 20.01 -1.95
C ILE A 62 -7.75 19.25 -0.73
N ILE A 63 -6.55 18.68 -0.85
CA ILE A 63 -5.86 18.02 0.26
C ILE A 63 -4.69 18.89 0.70
N SER A 64 -4.75 19.39 1.94
CA SER A 64 -3.66 20.19 2.49
C SER A 64 -2.49 19.31 2.92
N VAL A 65 -1.26 19.65 2.53
CA VAL A 65 -0.04 18.88 2.84
C VAL A 65 0.89 19.70 3.72
N TRP A 66 0.95 19.37 5.00
CA TRP A 66 1.78 20.04 5.99
C TRP A 66 3.22 19.53 5.97
N LEU A 67 4.15 20.45 5.71
CA LEU A 67 5.59 20.21 5.62
C LEU A 67 6.33 21.13 6.60
N PRO A 68 7.47 20.70 7.18
CA PRO A 68 8.31 21.63 7.91
C PRO A 68 8.93 22.63 6.93
N GLN A 69 9.12 23.88 7.36
CA GLN A 69 9.80 24.91 6.56
C GLN A 69 11.21 24.49 6.12
N GLN A 70 11.88 23.64 6.91
CA GLN A 70 13.22 23.12 6.65
C GLN A 70 13.23 21.58 6.78
N GLY A 71 14.11 20.92 6.03
CA GLY A 71 14.32 19.47 6.15
C GLY A 71 13.23 18.59 5.52
N ALA A 72 12.40 19.14 4.62
CA ALA A 72 11.31 18.43 3.94
C ALA A 72 11.70 17.85 2.57
N GLU A 73 12.98 17.75 2.22
CA GLU A 73 13.42 17.47 0.84
C GLU A 73 12.96 16.10 0.33
N ILE A 74 12.97 15.07 1.19
CA ILE A 74 12.46 13.73 0.82
C ILE A 74 10.94 13.78 0.62
N ALA A 75 10.19 14.40 1.54
CA ALA A 75 8.75 14.57 1.41
C ALA A 75 8.36 15.34 0.13
N LYS A 76 9.05 16.44 -0.18
CA LYS A 76 8.87 17.19 -1.44
C LYS A 76 9.15 16.30 -2.67
N SER A 77 10.20 15.48 -2.63
CA SER A 77 10.50 14.52 -3.70
C SER A 77 9.42 13.45 -3.86
N VAL A 78 8.80 12.99 -2.76
CA VAL A 78 7.64 12.09 -2.82
C VAL A 78 6.46 12.77 -3.50
N LEU A 79 6.10 14.00 -3.10
CA LEU A 79 5.00 14.75 -3.70
C LEU A 79 5.22 15.02 -5.20
N GLN A 80 6.46 15.32 -5.60
CA GLN A 80 6.79 15.49 -7.01
C GLN A 80 6.62 14.18 -7.79
N ARG A 81 7.14 13.06 -7.27
CA ARG A 81 7.01 11.75 -7.95
C ARG A 81 5.59 11.22 -7.92
N TRP A 82 4.78 11.60 -6.94
CA TRP A 82 3.37 11.26 -6.88
C TRP A 82 2.63 11.68 -8.14
N GLN A 83 2.95 12.83 -8.74
CA GLN A 83 2.29 13.32 -9.96
C GLN A 83 2.35 12.32 -11.13
N SER A 84 3.36 11.44 -11.16
CA SER A 84 3.51 10.40 -12.18
C SER A 84 3.02 9.01 -11.72
N HIS A 85 2.51 8.91 -10.50
CA HIS A 85 1.99 7.67 -9.94
C HIS A 85 0.60 7.35 -10.54
N PRO A 86 0.28 6.08 -10.85
CA PRO A 86 -1.00 5.73 -11.48
C PRO A 86 -2.25 6.15 -10.67
N LEU A 87 -2.14 6.19 -9.33
CA LEU A 87 -3.22 6.62 -8.44
C LEU A 87 -3.39 8.15 -8.36
N ALA A 88 -2.42 8.94 -8.82
CA ALA A 88 -2.50 10.40 -8.66
C ALA A 88 -3.69 11.01 -9.39
N ARG A 89 -4.10 10.42 -10.52
CA ARG A 89 -5.30 10.82 -11.25
C ARG A 89 -6.62 10.71 -10.47
N LEU A 90 -6.58 10.07 -9.30
CA LEU A 90 -7.72 9.93 -8.40
C LEU A 90 -7.63 10.92 -7.22
N SER A 91 -6.48 11.54 -7.00
CA SER A 91 -6.17 12.44 -5.89
C SER A 91 -4.84 13.18 -6.14
N ASP A 92 -4.89 14.23 -6.95
CA ASP A 92 -3.72 15.02 -7.39
C ASP A 92 -3.74 16.47 -6.88
N CYS A 93 -4.90 16.95 -6.41
CA CYS A 93 -5.03 18.28 -5.83
C CYS A 93 -4.44 18.38 -4.41
N LEU A 94 -3.10 18.46 -4.35
CA LEU A 94 -2.31 18.57 -3.14
C LEU A 94 -1.80 20.01 -2.95
N GLU A 95 -2.20 20.67 -1.86
CA GLU A 95 -1.80 22.05 -1.54
C GLU A 95 -0.82 22.10 -0.37
N PRO A 96 0.44 22.52 -0.58
CA PRO A 96 1.43 22.56 0.50
C PRO A 96 1.12 23.66 1.53
N ARG A 97 1.28 23.32 2.81
CA ARG A 97 1.28 24.21 3.98
C ARG A 97 2.58 24.00 4.75
N TYR A 98 3.01 25.03 5.47
CA TYR A 98 4.29 24.99 6.18
C TYR A 98 4.15 25.27 7.67
N TYR A 99 4.83 24.47 8.48
CA TYR A 99 4.96 24.69 9.92
C TYR A 99 6.43 24.94 10.31
N THR A 100 6.64 25.71 11.39
CA THR A 100 7.98 26.10 11.85
C THR A 100 8.61 25.05 12.77
N THR A 101 7.85 24.50 13.70
CA THR A 101 8.33 23.50 14.66
C THR A 101 7.36 22.32 14.77
N ALA A 102 7.87 21.09 14.92
CA ALA A 102 7.02 19.91 15.06
C ALA A 102 6.11 19.99 16.30
N ALA A 103 6.57 20.64 17.37
CA ALA A 103 5.81 20.86 18.59
C ALA A 103 4.51 21.67 18.36
N SER A 104 4.47 22.51 17.31
CA SER A 104 3.26 23.27 16.97
C SER A 104 2.09 22.42 16.49
N LEU A 105 2.34 21.18 16.06
CA LEU A 105 1.33 20.25 15.57
C LEU A 105 0.80 19.30 16.64
N GLN A 106 1.41 19.28 17.84
CA GLN A 106 0.99 18.46 18.99
C GLN A 106 0.59 17.01 18.63
N CYS A 107 1.41 16.33 17.84
CA CYS A 107 1.09 14.98 17.38
C CYS A 107 1.13 13.97 18.53
N THR A 108 0.10 13.14 18.64
CA THR A 108 -0.04 12.09 19.66
C THR A 108 -0.32 10.74 19.00
N ALA A 109 0.32 9.69 19.51
CA ALA A 109 0.09 8.32 19.07
C ALA A 109 -0.92 7.63 20.00
N SER A 110 -1.83 6.83 19.43
CA SER A 110 -2.84 6.11 20.20
C SER A 110 -3.21 4.75 19.59
N GLY A 111 -3.83 3.88 20.38
CA GLY A 111 -4.29 2.57 19.94
C GLY A 111 -3.18 1.52 19.75
N GLU A 112 -3.59 0.32 19.38
CA GLU A 112 -2.70 -0.85 19.21
C GLU A 112 -1.64 -0.62 18.12
N ARG A 113 -2.01 0.10 17.06
CA ARG A 113 -1.14 0.41 15.92
C ARG A 113 -0.39 1.73 16.05
N GLN A 114 -0.46 2.40 17.21
CA GLN A 114 0.19 3.69 17.45
C GLN A 114 -0.18 4.74 16.37
N HIS A 115 -1.45 4.75 15.96
CA HIS A 115 -1.94 5.73 14.97
C HIS A 115 -1.69 7.13 15.49
N MET A 116 -1.02 7.93 14.66
CA MET A 116 -0.64 9.26 15.04
C MET A 116 -1.64 10.28 14.52
N ARG A 117 -2.02 11.22 15.39
CA ARG A 117 -2.89 12.34 15.06
C ARG A 117 -2.27 13.63 15.56
N CYS A 118 -2.28 14.64 14.71
CA CYS A 118 -1.78 15.98 14.98
C CYS A 118 -2.92 16.99 15.09
N ASP A 119 -2.79 17.92 16.03
CA ASP A 119 -3.67 19.07 16.16
C ASP A 119 -3.19 20.18 15.23
N LEU A 120 -3.86 20.27 14.10
CA LEU A 120 -3.57 21.24 13.05
C LEU A 120 -4.29 22.57 13.32
N PRO A 121 -3.68 23.74 13.04
CA PRO A 121 -4.30 25.05 13.23
C PRO A 121 -5.29 25.33 12.07
N LEU A 122 -6.40 24.58 12.04
CA LEU A 122 -7.40 24.61 10.99
C LEU A 122 -8.46 25.68 11.24
N LEU A 123 -8.90 26.33 10.16
CA LEU A 123 -10.14 27.11 10.17
C LEU A 123 -11.35 26.15 10.24
N PRO A 124 -12.51 26.58 10.77
CA PRO A 124 -13.67 25.69 10.94
C PRO A 124 -14.11 24.94 9.68
N HIS A 125 -13.97 25.54 8.49
CA HIS A 125 -14.32 24.90 7.22
C HIS A 125 -13.28 23.88 6.72
N GLU A 126 -12.09 23.85 7.32
CA GLU A 126 -11.00 22.95 6.94
C GLU A 126 -11.00 21.67 7.79
N VAL A 127 -11.75 21.62 8.89
CA VAL A 127 -11.76 20.49 9.84
C VAL A 127 -12.23 19.18 9.17
N THR A 128 -13.11 19.27 8.18
CA THR A 128 -13.62 18.12 7.43
C THR A 128 -12.83 17.85 6.15
N GLN A 129 -11.86 18.70 5.80
CA GLN A 129 -10.98 18.46 4.66
C GLN A 129 -9.93 17.41 5.03
N ARG A 130 -9.33 16.81 4.01
CA ARG A 130 -8.22 15.88 4.20
C ARG A 130 -6.90 16.63 4.36
N HIS A 131 -6.09 16.13 5.28
CA HIS A 131 -4.78 16.69 5.62
C HIS A 131 -3.73 15.59 5.62
N ILE A 132 -2.64 15.83 4.91
CA ILE A 132 -1.43 15.00 4.98
C ILE A 132 -0.41 15.76 5.82
N VAL A 133 0.24 15.09 6.77
CA VAL A 133 1.21 15.70 7.68
C VAL A 133 2.52 14.91 7.63
N PHE A 134 3.56 15.51 7.05
CA PHE A 134 4.90 14.95 7.15
C PHE A 134 5.60 15.48 8.40
N THR A 135 6.01 14.59 9.29
CA THR A 135 6.65 14.94 10.57
C THR A 135 7.68 13.90 11.00
N GLN A 136 8.23 14.01 12.21
CA GLN A 136 9.17 13.05 12.81
C GLN A 136 8.49 11.76 13.28
N ALA A 137 7.42 11.34 12.60
CA ALA A 137 6.74 10.08 12.85
C ALA A 137 7.70 8.91 12.62
N GLU A 138 7.57 7.84 13.41
CA GLU A 138 8.32 6.60 13.15
C GLU A 138 7.59 5.72 12.13
N ILE A 139 6.26 5.75 12.14
CA ILE A 139 5.40 4.95 11.27
C ILE A 139 4.39 5.86 10.55
N ALA A 140 3.95 5.41 9.37
CA ALA A 140 2.84 6.01 8.68
C ALA A 140 1.51 5.58 9.33
N SER A 141 0.52 6.46 9.29
CA SER A 141 -0.85 6.14 9.70
C SER A 141 -1.84 7.00 8.93
N ALA A 142 -3.00 6.42 8.61
CA ALA A 142 -4.10 7.12 7.97
C ALA A 142 -5.39 6.96 8.78
N SER A 143 -6.14 8.05 8.87
CA SER A 143 -7.53 8.12 9.33
C SER A 143 -8.39 8.68 8.20
N THR A 144 -9.69 8.91 8.39
CA THR A 144 -10.57 9.44 7.33
C THR A 144 -10.18 10.83 6.83
N THR A 145 -9.67 11.71 7.71
CA THR A 145 -9.34 13.11 7.40
C THR A 145 -7.88 13.47 7.59
N GLN A 146 -7.08 12.63 8.25
CA GLN A 146 -5.66 12.92 8.46
C GLN A 146 -4.77 11.71 8.16
N MET A 147 -3.74 11.92 7.37
CA MET A 147 -2.65 10.98 7.13
C MET A 147 -1.37 11.58 7.68
N VAL A 148 -0.68 10.83 8.51
CA VAL A 148 0.58 11.27 9.14
C VAL A 148 1.70 10.35 8.68
N LEU A 149 2.75 10.95 8.13
CA LEU A 149 3.86 10.26 7.49
C LEU A 149 5.20 10.68 8.08
N PRO A 150 6.17 9.76 8.17
CA PRO A 150 7.56 10.12 8.42
C PRO A 150 8.09 11.06 7.34
N LEU A 151 8.94 12.02 7.69
CA LEU A 151 9.66 12.85 6.72
C LEU A 151 10.55 12.04 5.76
N THR A 152 10.88 10.81 6.15
CA THR A 152 11.67 9.83 5.39
C THR A 152 10.80 8.85 4.59
N ALA A 153 9.46 9.00 4.63
CA ALA A 153 8.55 8.09 3.94
C ALA A 153 8.89 7.98 2.45
N GLN A 154 8.85 6.75 1.94
CA GLN A 154 9.05 6.48 0.52
C GLN A 154 7.75 6.68 -0.26
N LEU A 155 7.85 6.83 -1.58
CA LEU A 155 6.67 6.92 -2.45
C LEU A 155 5.75 5.71 -2.33
N SER A 156 6.30 4.51 -2.11
CA SER A 156 5.54 3.29 -1.87
C SER A 156 4.61 3.39 -0.66
N VAL A 157 5.14 3.87 0.46
CA VAL A 157 4.37 4.10 1.70
C VAL A 157 3.32 5.18 1.47
N PHE A 158 3.70 6.31 0.87
CA PHE A 158 2.75 7.38 0.53
C PHE A 158 1.59 6.86 -0.34
N ALA A 159 1.89 6.09 -1.39
CA ALA A 159 0.89 5.54 -2.29
C ALA A 159 -0.02 4.50 -1.59
N HIS A 160 0.54 3.70 -0.67
CA HIS A 160 -0.23 2.76 0.16
C HIS A 160 -1.26 3.49 1.03
N GLU A 161 -0.83 4.53 1.76
CA GLU A 161 -1.73 5.31 2.60
C GLU A 161 -2.77 6.07 1.77
N MET A 162 -2.38 6.64 0.62
CA MET A 162 -3.32 7.28 -0.32
C MET A 162 -4.35 6.28 -0.84
N ALA A 163 -3.98 5.02 -1.06
CA ALA A 163 -4.91 3.99 -1.47
C ALA A 163 -5.98 3.70 -0.40
N HIS A 164 -5.67 3.81 0.89
CA HIS A 164 -6.70 3.72 1.93
C HIS A 164 -7.77 4.81 1.80
N TRP A 165 -7.39 6.06 1.53
CA TRP A 165 -8.36 7.14 1.25
C TRP A 165 -9.19 6.90 -0.01
N LEU A 166 -8.64 6.19 -0.99
CA LEU A 166 -9.34 5.77 -2.20
C LEU A 166 -10.25 4.55 -1.98
N GLY A 167 -10.26 3.98 -0.77
CA GLY A 167 -11.12 2.87 -0.36
C GLY A 167 -10.50 1.48 -0.51
N PHE A 168 -9.20 1.37 -0.71
CA PHE A 168 -8.49 0.09 -0.71
C PHE A 168 -8.19 -0.38 0.72
N ALA A 169 -8.40 -1.66 0.97
CA ALA A 169 -8.11 -2.31 2.24
C ALA A 169 -6.76 -3.04 2.19
N ASP A 170 -6.17 -3.27 3.36
CA ASP A 170 -4.99 -4.11 3.52
C ASP A 170 -5.27 -5.55 3.06
N GLU A 171 -4.33 -6.12 2.30
CA GLU A 171 -4.35 -7.53 1.88
C GLU A 171 -3.54 -8.45 2.79
N TYR A 172 -2.71 -7.88 3.67
CA TYR A 172 -2.03 -8.58 4.75
C TYR A 172 -2.93 -8.74 5.97
N GLU A 173 -2.51 -9.55 6.94
CA GLU A 173 -3.27 -9.80 8.17
C GLU A 173 -3.44 -8.51 8.99
N MET A 174 -4.70 -8.10 9.18
CA MET A 174 -5.03 -6.93 10.00
C MET A 174 -4.75 -7.20 11.49
N SER A 175 -4.55 -6.12 12.25
CA SER A 175 -4.47 -6.24 13.72
C SER A 175 -5.76 -6.86 14.27
N PRO A 176 -5.70 -7.59 15.40
CA PRO A 176 -6.88 -8.29 15.95
C PRO A 176 -8.09 -7.38 16.14
N SER A 177 -7.88 -6.17 16.67
CA SER A 177 -8.92 -5.17 16.85
C SER A 177 -9.60 -4.79 15.52
N LEU A 178 -8.82 -4.34 14.54
CA LEU A 178 -9.31 -3.94 13.22
C LEU A 178 -9.99 -5.09 12.49
N ALA A 179 -9.37 -6.28 12.48
CA ALA A 179 -9.91 -7.47 11.85
C ALA A 179 -11.29 -7.83 12.43
N GLN A 180 -11.45 -7.76 13.75
CA GLN A 180 -12.71 -8.06 14.42
C GLN A 180 -13.85 -7.10 14.01
N HIS A 181 -13.54 -5.85 13.67
CA HIS A 181 -14.54 -4.89 13.16
C HIS A 181 -14.76 -5.06 11.65
N TYR A 182 -13.69 -5.13 10.87
CA TYR A 182 -13.71 -5.24 9.42
C TYR A 182 -14.37 -6.54 8.95
N CYS A 183 -13.86 -7.69 9.41
CA CYS A 183 -14.28 -9.00 8.93
C CYS A 183 -15.68 -9.41 9.41
N SER A 184 -16.20 -8.77 10.46
CA SER A 184 -17.59 -8.94 10.92
C SER A 184 -18.60 -8.03 10.22
N GLY A 185 -18.16 -7.22 9.25
CA GLY A 185 -19.03 -6.28 8.52
C GLY A 185 -19.49 -5.08 9.35
N ARG A 186 -18.85 -4.82 10.50
CA ARG A 186 -19.13 -3.67 11.36
C ARG A 186 -18.32 -2.43 10.97
N TYR A 187 -17.41 -2.57 10.01
CA TYR A 187 -16.59 -1.49 9.49
C TYR A 187 -17.18 -0.97 8.18
N ASN A 188 -17.57 0.31 8.17
CA ASN A 188 -18.13 0.95 6.99
C ASN A 188 -17.02 1.46 6.07
N HIS A 189 -16.47 0.58 5.23
CA HIS A 189 -15.38 0.90 4.32
C HIS A 189 -15.63 0.31 2.92
N PRO A 190 -15.40 1.07 1.83
CA PRO A 190 -15.71 0.62 0.46
C PRO A 190 -15.05 -0.71 0.07
N SER A 191 -13.81 -0.93 0.53
CA SER A 191 -13.08 -2.19 0.42
C SER A 191 -12.95 -2.67 -1.03
N LEU A 192 -12.36 -1.82 -1.88
CA LEU A 192 -12.40 -1.99 -3.34
C LEU A 192 -11.65 -3.22 -3.86
N ASN A 193 -10.70 -3.74 -3.09
CA ASN A 193 -9.84 -4.87 -3.42
C ASN A 193 -10.05 -6.08 -2.52
N VAL A 194 -10.94 -6.03 -1.52
CA VAL A 194 -11.15 -7.14 -0.59
C VAL A 194 -12.62 -7.42 -0.37
N VAL A 195 -13.02 -8.68 -0.50
CA VAL A 195 -14.34 -9.17 -0.09
C VAL A 195 -14.20 -10.34 0.87
N THR A 196 -15.18 -10.53 1.76
CA THR A 196 -15.18 -11.63 2.73
C THR A 196 -16.28 -12.66 2.47
N THR A 197 -16.07 -13.92 2.86
CA THR A 197 -17.09 -14.97 2.93
C THR A 197 -17.02 -15.71 4.25
N GLN A 198 -18.11 -16.34 4.68
CA GLN A 198 -18.14 -17.20 5.88
C GLN A 198 -17.87 -18.68 5.55
N GLN A 199 -17.82 -19.01 4.27
CA GLN A 199 -17.68 -20.36 3.75
C GLN A 199 -16.73 -20.34 2.55
N GLN A 200 -16.00 -21.43 2.35
CA GLN A 200 -15.14 -21.64 1.17
C GLN A 200 -15.85 -22.42 0.06
N GLU A 201 -17.05 -22.95 0.30
CA GLU A 201 -17.82 -23.68 -0.68
C GLU A 201 -19.22 -23.08 -0.77
N LEU A 202 -19.65 -22.73 -1.98
CA LEU A 202 -20.91 -22.06 -2.26
C LEU A 202 -21.73 -22.84 -3.30
N SER A 203 -23.06 -22.82 -3.17
CA SER A 203 -23.93 -23.23 -4.28
C SER A 203 -23.76 -22.29 -5.49
N SER A 204 -24.17 -22.74 -6.67
CA SER A 204 -24.16 -21.90 -7.88
C SER A 204 -24.94 -20.58 -7.71
N ALA A 205 -26.02 -20.57 -6.91
CA ALA A 205 -26.80 -19.37 -6.64
C ALA A 205 -26.02 -18.38 -5.75
N GLN A 206 -25.39 -18.88 -4.69
CA GLN A 206 -24.56 -18.07 -3.79
C GLN A 206 -23.31 -17.54 -4.50
N LEU A 207 -22.67 -18.33 -5.37
CA LEU A 207 -21.51 -17.86 -6.14
C LEU A 207 -21.88 -16.73 -7.12
N LYS A 208 -23.04 -16.81 -7.77
CA LYS A 208 -23.57 -15.71 -8.60
C LYS A 208 -23.88 -14.46 -7.77
N GLN A 209 -24.39 -14.62 -6.55
CA GLN A 209 -24.61 -13.48 -5.64
C GLN A 209 -23.28 -12.84 -5.21
N LEU A 210 -22.27 -13.65 -4.89
CA LEU A 210 -20.90 -13.19 -4.62
C LEU A 210 -20.35 -12.39 -5.81
N TRP A 211 -20.41 -12.94 -7.03
CA TRP A 211 -19.95 -12.25 -8.24
C TRP A 211 -20.60 -10.88 -8.43
N ARG A 212 -21.94 -10.77 -8.24
CA ARG A 212 -22.68 -9.51 -8.43
C ARG A 212 -22.24 -8.39 -7.48
N ARG A 213 -21.75 -8.73 -6.29
CA ARG A 213 -21.30 -7.77 -5.27
C ARG A 213 -19.80 -7.47 -5.32
N LEU A 214 -19.02 -8.12 -6.18
CA LEU A 214 -17.60 -7.81 -6.29
C LEU A 214 -17.41 -6.37 -6.78
N PRO A 215 -16.58 -5.55 -6.12
CA PRO A 215 -16.22 -4.23 -6.64
C PRO A 215 -15.63 -4.30 -8.06
N TRP A 216 -14.84 -5.33 -8.32
CA TRP A 216 -14.19 -5.59 -9.61
C TRP A 216 -14.97 -6.54 -10.53
N ARG A 217 -16.27 -6.76 -10.32
CA ARG A 217 -17.05 -7.76 -11.08
C ARG A 217 -16.94 -7.62 -12.60
N ASP A 218 -16.81 -6.39 -13.10
CA ASP A 218 -16.77 -6.11 -14.54
C ASP A 218 -15.48 -6.62 -15.20
N ALA A 219 -14.43 -6.86 -14.40
CA ALA A 219 -13.19 -7.50 -14.85
C ALA A 219 -13.26 -9.04 -14.77
N VAL A 220 -14.36 -9.60 -14.27
CA VAL A 220 -14.62 -11.05 -14.22
C VAL A 220 -15.74 -11.36 -15.21
N SER A 221 -15.36 -11.85 -16.39
CA SER A 221 -16.28 -12.14 -17.51
C SER A 221 -17.31 -13.24 -17.18
N ASP A 222 -16.97 -14.16 -16.28
CA ASP A 222 -17.82 -15.27 -15.89
C ASP A 222 -17.68 -15.60 -14.39
N TRP A 223 -18.80 -15.66 -13.68
CA TRP A 223 -18.83 -16.01 -12.24
C TRP A 223 -18.20 -17.38 -11.94
N ARG A 224 -18.16 -18.29 -12.93
CA ARG A 224 -17.54 -19.61 -12.80
C ARG A 224 -16.02 -19.54 -12.60
N ILE A 225 -15.38 -18.42 -12.96
CA ILE A 225 -13.95 -18.19 -12.72
C ILE A 225 -13.64 -18.08 -11.23
N LEU A 226 -14.61 -17.70 -10.40
CA LEU A 226 -14.41 -17.44 -8.96
C LEU A 226 -14.22 -18.72 -8.12
N GLY A 227 -14.34 -19.90 -8.72
CA GLY A 227 -14.19 -21.17 -8.02
C GLY A 227 -14.13 -22.38 -8.93
N GLN A 228 -14.09 -23.56 -8.33
CA GLN A 228 -14.05 -24.85 -9.02
C GLN A 228 -15.28 -25.67 -8.63
N GLN A 229 -16.02 -26.15 -9.62
CA GLN A 229 -17.17 -27.01 -9.37
C GLN A 229 -16.73 -28.36 -8.79
N GLN A 230 -17.38 -28.77 -7.71
CA GLN A 230 -17.18 -30.04 -7.02
C GLN A 230 -18.21 -31.08 -7.50
N ALA A 231 -17.98 -32.35 -7.18
CA ALA A 231 -18.84 -33.45 -7.63
C ALA A 231 -20.29 -33.38 -7.11
N ASP A 232 -20.51 -32.73 -5.98
CA ASP A 232 -21.81 -32.52 -5.34
C ASP A 232 -22.56 -31.28 -5.87
N GLY A 233 -21.99 -30.58 -6.86
CA GLY A 233 -22.58 -29.38 -7.45
C GLY A 233 -22.29 -28.07 -6.70
N TYR A 234 -21.57 -28.12 -5.57
CA TYR A 234 -21.03 -26.93 -4.91
C TYR A 234 -19.78 -26.42 -5.63
N TRP A 235 -19.41 -25.19 -5.34
CA TRP A 235 -18.23 -24.53 -5.90
C TRP A 235 -17.27 -24.18 -4.79
N ARG A 236 -16.06 -24.75 -4.83
CA ARG A 236 -14.96 -24.33 -3.96
C ARG A 236 -14.41 -23.00 -4.46
N LEU A 237 -14.46 -21.99 -3.61
CA LEU A 237 -13.97 -20.64 -3.89
C LEU A 237 -12.46 -20.65 -4.10
N GLY A 238 -12.01 -19.82 -5.06
CA GLY A 238 -10.63 -19.72 -5.46
C GLY A 238 -10.49 -19.90 -6.97
N SER A 239 -10.10 -18.83 -7.65
CA SER A 239 -9.80 -18.85 -9.08
C SER A 239 -8.59 -19.71 -9.40
N ALA A 240 -8.54 -20.21 -10.63
CA ALA A 240 -7.36 -20.90 -11.15
C ALA A 240 -6.15 -19.96 -11.17
N LYS A 241 -4.95 -20.51 -11.01
CA LYS A 241 -3.71 -19.72 -10.86
C LYS A 241 -3.35 -18.89 -12.10
N ASP A 242 -3.83 -19.30 -13.26
CA ASP A 242 -3.64 -18.66 -14.57
C ASP A 242 -4.71 -17.61 -14.90
N SER A 243 -5.69 -17.40 -14.02
CA SER A 243 -6.67 -16.33 -14.20
C SER A 243 -6.05 -14.96 -13.90
N ASP A 244 -6.15 -14.01 -14.83
CA ASP A 244 -5.62 -12.66 -14.64
C ASP A 244 -6.33 -11.90 -13.52
N VAL A 245 -7.68 -11.96 -13.50
CA VAL A 245 -8.54 -11.38 -12.47
C VAL A 245 -9.58 -12.40 -12.05
N GLY A 246 -9.79 -12.53 -10.73
CA GLY A 246 -10.70 -13.53 -10.18
C GLY A 246 -10.94 -13.34 -8.69
N LEU A 247 -10.85 -14.46 -7.96
CA LEU A 247 -11.02 -14.55 -6.51
C LEU A 247 -9.84 -15.31 -5.91
N PHE A 248 -8.89 -14.60 -5.32
CA PHE A 248 -7.69 -15.18 -4.73
C PHE A 248 -7.68 -14.91 -3.23
N ALA A 249 -7.20 -15.85 -2.43
CA ALA A 249 -7.14 -15.65 -0.98
C ALA A 249 -6.23 -14.47 -0.62
N SER A 250 -6.70 -13.61 0.29
CA SER A 250 -5.88 -12.59 0.98
C SER A 250 -5.75 -12.96 2.45
N LYS A 251 -4.80 -12.33 3.16
CA LYS A 251 -4.60 -12.56 4.59
C LYS A 251 -5.38 -11.60 5.47
N THR A 252 -6.12 -10.65 4.88
CA THR A 252 -6.89 -9.61 5.59
C THR A 252 -7.61 -10.10 6.84
N CYS A 253 -8.34 -11.22 6.73
CA CYS A 253 -9.12 -11.80 7.82
C CYS A 253 -8.52 -13.07 8.45
N ALA A 254 -7.22 -13.34 8.27
CA ALA A 254 -6.58 -14.56 8.76
C ALA A 254 -6.73 -14.78 10.28
N GLY A 255 -6.77 -13.69 11.06
CA GLY A 255 -6.99 -13.72 12.51
C GLY A 255 -8.44 -13.92 12.97
N VAL A 256 -9.42 -14.02 12.06
CA VAL A 256 -10.85 -14.12 12.40
C VAL A 256 -11.41 -15.48 11.99
N ALA A 257 -11.71 -16.32 12.98
CA ALA A 257 -12.21 -17.67 12.76
C ALA A 257 -13.54 -17.68 11.96
N GLY A 258 -13.62 -18.55 10.96
CA GLY A 258 -14.81 -18.71 10.12
C GLY A 258 -15.04 -17.59 9.10
N VAL A 259 -14.07 -16.69 8.89
CA VAL A 259 -14.11 -15.67 7.85
C VAL A 259 -12.94 -15.84 6.90
N TYR A 260 -13.23 -15.78 5.61
CA TYR A 260 -12.25 -15.89 4.53
C TYR A 260 -12.24 -14.59 3.74
N SER A 261 -11.07 -14.04 3.48
CA SER A 261 -10.89 -12.81 2.69
C SER A 261 -10.31 -13.10 1.31
N TRP A 262 -10.76 -12.34 0.32
CA TRP A 262 -10.45 -12.56 -1.08
C TRP A 262 -10.11 -11.25 -1.78
N LYS A 263 -9.15 -11.32 -2.70
CA LYS A 263 -8.65 -10.23 -3.53
C LYS A 263 -8.71 -10.56 -5.03
N PRO A 264 -8.66 -9.57 -5.92
CA PRO A 264 -8.88 -9.78 -7.36
C PRO A 264 -7.72 -10.42 -8.11
N VAL A 265 -6.49 -10.35 -7.61
CA VAL A 265 -5.30 -10.87 -8.30
C VAL A 265 -4.48 -11.80 -7.40
N ALA A 266 -3.88 -12.84 -7.99
CA ALA A 266 -3.03 -13.79 -7.26
C ALA A 266 -1.70 -13.18 -6.81
N ARG A 267 -1.22 -12.16 -7.54
CA ARG A 267 0.08 -11.54 -7.32
C ARG A 267 0.12 -10.73 -6.01
N LEU A 268 1.31 -10.65 -5.42
CA LEU A 268 1.60 -9.73 -4.31
C LEU A 268 1.44 -8.28 -4.80
N THR A 269 0.64 -7.49 -4.10
CA THR A 269 0.32 -6.09 -4.48
C THR A 269 0.89 -5.10 -3.46
N ALA A 270 0.87 -3.82 -3.81
CA ALA A 270 1.20 -2.74 -2.89
C ALA A 270 0.31 -2.69 -1.64
N MET A 271 -0.90 -3.28 -1.68
CA MET A 271 -1.80 -3.36 -0.53
C MET A 271 -1.52 -4.58 0.37
N GLU A 272 -0.72 -5.55 -0.08
CA GLU A 272 -0.25 -6.67 0.75
C GLU A 272 1.13 -6.38 1.34
N TYR A 273 2.00 -5.71 0.59
CA TYR A 273 3.30 -5.26 1.08
C TYR A 273 3.71 -3.99 0.35
N HIS A 274 3.85 -2.88 1.09
CA HIS A 274 4.00 -1.55 0.49
C HIS A 274 5.23 -1.40 -0.41
N ASP A 275 6.35 -2.08 -0.14
CA ASP A 275 7.54 -2.01 -1.01
C ASP A 275 7.32 -2.68 -2.38
N VAL A 276 6.25 -3.47 -2.52
CA VAL A 276 5.85 -4.01 -3.81
C VAL A 276 5.16 -2.92 -4.60
N ASN A 277 5.90 -2.30 -5.52
CA ASN A 277 5.37 -1.27 -6.42
C ASN A 277 4.53 -1.88 -7.57
N TYR A 278 3.60 -2.77 -7.25
CA TYR A 278 2.66 -3.36 -8.19
C TYR A 278 1.22 -2.97 -7.83
N TRP A 279 0.63 -2.14 -8.69
CA TRP A 279 -0.75 -1.70 -8.64
C TRP A 279 -1.52 -2.32 -9.82
N PRO A 280 -2.39 -3.31 -9.56
CA PRO A 280 -3.15 -3.96 -10.63
C PRO A 280 -4.03 -2.95 -11.40
N ALA A 281 -4.14 -3.11 -12.72
CA ALA A 281 -5.01 -2.26 -13.55
C ALA A 281 -6.46 -2.24 -13.04
N VAL A 282 -6.95 -3.40 -12.57
CA VAL A 282 -8.29 -3.55 -11.98
C VAL A 282 -8.52 -2.66 -10.75
N TYR A 283 -7.48 -2.22 -10.03
CA TYR A 283 -7.62 -1.31 -8.88
C TYR A 283 -7.99 0.08 -9.40
N LEU A 284 -7.20 0.58 -10.35
CA LEU A 284 -7.42 1.88 -10.97
C LEU A 284 -8.81 1.96 -11.61
N GLU A 285 -9.19 0.92 -12.36
CA GLU A 285 -10.50 0.85 -13.01
C GLU A 285 -11.66 0.85 -12.00
N THR A 286 -11.53 0.09 -10.91
CA THR A 286 -12.56 0.00 -9.87
C THR A 286 -12.72 1.33 -9.15
N ALA A 287 -11.61 1.98 -8.77
CA ALA A 287 -11.63 3.29 -8.11
C ALA A 287 -12.20 4.39 -9.03
N LEU A 288 -11.77 4.46 -10.29
CA LEU A 288 -12.30 5.41 -11.27
C LEU A 288 -13.82 5.28 -11.45
N LYS A 289 -14.33 4.05 -11.50
CA LYS A 289 -15.77 3.80 -11.63
C LYS A 289 -16.56 4.29 -10.43
N LEU A 290 -16.04 4.14 -9.22
CA LEU A 290 -16.73 4.56 -8.00
C LEU A 290 -16.68 6.07 -7.80
N GLN A 291 -15.57 6.73 -8.14
CA GLN A 291 -15.51 8.20 -8.12
C GLN A 291 -16.56 8.82 -9.05
N ARG A 292 -16.71 8.28 -10.27
CA ARG A 292 -17.72 8.75 -11.25
C ARG A 292 -19.17 8.53 -10.81
N ARG A 293 -19.41 7.58 -9.90
CA ARG A 293 -20.76 7.28 -9.38
C ARG A 293 -21.11 8.12 -8.14
N SER A 294 -20.32 9.15 -7.81
CA SER A 294 -20.52 10.07 -6.68
C SER A 294 -20.54 9.41 -5.28
N GLY A 295 -20.24 8.11 -5.18
CA GLY A 295 -20.37 7.33 -3.94
C GLY A 295 -19.12 7.25 -3.05
N LEU A 296 -17.99 7.84 -3.47
CA LEU A 296 -16.79 7.96 -2.63
C LEU A 296 -16.70 9.31 -1.90
N ARG A 297 -17.71 10.19 -2.01
CA ARG A 297 -17.63 11.54 -1.42
C ARG A 297 -18.21 11.68 -0.02
N ASP A 298 -18.76 10.60 0.55
CA ASP A 298 -19.25 10.62 1.94
C ASP A 298 -18.32 9.79 2.83
N HIS A 299 -17.15 10.36 3.13
CA HIS A 299 -16.22 9.85 4.13
C HIS A 299 -16.60 10.26 5.56
N ASN A 300 -17.78 10.88 5.73
CA ASN A 300 -18.33 11.16 7.05
C ASN A 300 -19.21 10.00 7.47
N ASN A 301 -18.63 9.01 8.14
CA ASN A 301 -19.30 8.34 9.24
C ASN A 301 -18.26 7.65 10.11
N TRP A 302 -17.92 8.31 11.22
CA TRP A 302 -17.62 7.71 12.52
C TRP A 302 -17.18 6.23 12.46
N ALA A 303 -15.92 6.00 12.09
CA ALA A 303 -15.36 4.66 11.94
C ALA A 303 -13.89 4.62 12.39
N GLU A 304 -13.67 5.05 13.64
CA GLU A 304 -12.82 4.44 14.67
C GLU A 304 -13.27 4.95 16.03
#